data_AF-A0A318YWS2-F1
#
_entry.id   AF-A0A318YWS2-F1
#
_cell.length_a   1.000
_cell.length_b   1.000
_cell.length_c   1.000
_cell.angle_alpha   90.00
_cell.angle_beta   90.00
_cell.angle_gamma   90.00
#
_symmetry.space_group_name_H-M   'P 1'
#
loop_
_entity.id
_entity.type
_entity.pdbx_description
1 polymer ?
#
loop_
_entity_poly.entity_id
_entity_poly.type
_entity_poly.pdbx_seq_one_letter_code
_entity_poly.pdbx_strand_id
1 'polypeptide(L)'
;MSRSSFACQALLQAALLTVVSAIPAPTAFVKNVVPPEPVITPSPVQHHPSRVAGRNILSDVDSDINSILSGLGSDLPSWVASGVPNYFQGFPTGDAVVSSLGLNSAELAALPTNVLNIDPYANWTSSGWNVRFHGNVYKQPNTSISDLNDLADVFLGNTSISDLSESEQKQARNLTAEILVVQQPDVAVNTIHLEPAPSQGSSGQPGGGGSSNTTGGTQDLTLPYNTTVEGDFDTFVPISSNGLTAGNETSAIQRLNVHVEGATIGNSTAYLVPPTGLTVVSDIDDILRVTKIYEPEQGLLNSFARPFRPWENMPDIYRNWSISLPNLHFHYLTTTPEQVTRNYMQFIYDNYPGGSFDTRPLNFSDVSATLSIRKFLLKKVFETFPHRKFLLIADTSNSDVMRDYPEMATDFPGQVQCIFLRNTSATDSGDKFPYDTSGFEKLNQSNYMFFLHPDDLTNLDIANGQCYNTSIPQNLTFSYQGLPLGLGDEPTAVNGSANHTAESAASLSMMGGTNRQGLVFLIVLATVSFMIL
;
A
#
# COMPACT_ATOMS: atom_id res chain seq x y z
N MET A 1 -82.21 -29.74 -18.60
CA MET A 1 -83.44 -29.60 -17.80
C MET A 1 -83.12 -28.55 -16.75
N SER A 2 -83.77 -27.42 -16.55
CA SER A 2 -85.04 -26.81 -16.96
C SER A 2 -84.81 -25.30 -16.67
N ARG A 3 -84.97 -24.39 -17.65
CA ARG A 3 -86.05 -23.35 -17.72
C ARG A 3 -86.30 -22.63 -16.38
N SER A 4 -86.45 -21.31 -16.26
CA SER A 4 -86.94 -20.23 -17.14
C SER A 4 -87.11 -19.01 -16.21
N SER A 5 -86.61 -17.82 -16.53
CA SER A 5 -87.23 -16.74 -17.32
C SER A 5 -88.03 -15.69 -16.52
N PHE A 6 -87.83 -14.44 -16.96
CA PHE A 6 -88.72 -13.26 -16.93
C PHE A 6 -88.96 -12.48 -15.63
N ALA A 7 -88.57 -11.20 -15.64
CA ALA A 7 -89.47 -10.03 -15.60
C ALA A 7 -88.61 -8.76 -15.44
N CYS A 8 -88.48 -7.93 -16.48
CA CYS A 8 -89.31 -6.74 -16.82
C CYS A 8 -88.73 -5.42 -16.30
N GLN A 9 -88.57 -4.51 -17.26
CA GLN A 9 -88.07 -3.14 -17.19
C GLN A 9 -89.07 -2.20 -16.47
N ALA A 10 -88.56 -1.08 -15.94
CA ALA A 10 -88.75 0.27 -16.53
C ALA A 10 -88.91 1.42 -15.49
N LEU A 11 -88.20 2.53 -15.80
CA LEU A 11 -88.59 3.95 -15.67
C LEU A 11 -88.43 4.73 -14.34
N LEU A 12 -87.49 5.68 -14.42
CA LEU A 12 -87.57 7.14 -14.18
C LEU A 12 -87.79 7.76 -12.77
N GLN A 13 -86.79 8.59 -12.43
CA GLN A 13 -86.83 9.95 -11.84
C GLN A 13 -86.92 10.20 -10.31
N ALA A 14 -86.08 11.20 -9.95
CA ALA A 14 -86.17 12.18 -8.86
C ALA A 14 -85.53 11.89 -7.48
N ALA A 15 -84.30 12.43 -7.35
CA ALA A 15 -83.77 13.25 -6.25
C ALA A 15 -84.21 12.97 -4.80
N LEU A 16 -83.26 12.51 -3.99
CA LEU A 16 -83.18 12.79 -2.55
C LEU A 16 -81.71 12.78 -2.11
N LEU A 17 -81.27 13.93 -1.59
CA LEU A 17 -79.98 14.16 -0.93
C LEU A 17 -79.84 13.28 0.31
N THR A 18 -78.78 12.48 0.39
CA THR A 18 -78.22 12.02 1.67
C THR A 18 -76.70 11.96 1.57
N VAL A 19 -76.06 12.54 2.59
CA VAL A 19 -74.61 12.60 2.80
C VAL A 19 -74.13 11.21 3.22
N VAL A 20 -73.22 10.61 2.45
CA VAL A 20 -72.48 9.40 2.84
C VAL A 20 -71.02 9.56 2.42
N SER A 21 -70.13 9.38 3.39
CA SER A 21 -68.68 9.34 3.22
C SER A 21 -68.27 8.22 2.27
N ALA A 22 -67.72 8.57 1.11
CA ALA A 22 -67.18 7.61 0.18
C ALA A 22 -65.78 7.16 0.62
N ILE A 23 -65.70 5.88 1.00
CA ILE A 23 -64.48 5.08 1.04
C ILE A 23 -63.95 4.98 -0.41
N PRO A 24 -62.69 5.28 -0.70
CA PRO A 24 -62.14 5.14 -2.05
C PRO A 24 -62.07 3.67 -2.47
N ALA A 25 -62.40 3.45 -3.74
CA ALA A 25 -62.44 2.17 -4.45
C ALA A 25 -61.11 1.37 -4.39
N PRO A 26 -61.15 0.04 -4.55
CA PRO A 26 -59.96 -0.80 -4.55
C PRO A 26 -59.05 -0.39 -5.70
N THR A 27 -57.86 0.08 -5.37
CA THR A 27 -56.83 0.39 -6.36
C THR A 27 -56.26 -0.94 -6.87
N ALA A 28 -56.23 -1.09 -8.19
CA ALA A 28 -55.62 -2.23 -8.86
C ALA A 28 -54.18 -2.42 -8.36
N PHE A 29 -53.81 -3.67 -8.09
CA PHE A 29 -52.46 -4.07 -7.74
C PHE A 29 -51.45 -3.52 -8.75
N VAL A 30 -50.64 -2.57 -8.29
CA VAL A 30 -49.47 -2.09 -9.02
C VAL A 30 -48.50 -3.27 -9.09
N LYS A 31 -48.09 -3.64 -10.32
CA LYS A 31 -46.99 -4.59 -10.55
C LYS A 31 -45.82 -4.18 -9.66
N ASN A 32 -45.27 -5.13 -8.90
CA ASN A 32 -44.01 -4.96 -8.18
C ASN A 32 -42.98 -4.36 -9.13
N VAL A 33 -42.72 -3.06 -8.99
CA VAL A 33 -41.56 -2.41 -9.59
C VAL A 33 -40.39 -2.87 -8.74
N VAL A 34 -39.58 -3.77 -9.30
CA VAL A 34 -38.29 -4.15 -8.74
C VAL A 34 -37.52 -2.85 -8.49
N PRO A 35 -36.93 -2.65 -7.29
CA PRO A 35 -36.07 -1.50 -7.05
C PRO A 35 -34.99 -1.45 -8.14
N PRO A 36 -34.68 -0.29 -8.73
CA PRO A 36 -33.59 -0.21 -9.69
C PRO A 36 -32.32 -0.74 -9.01
N GLU A 37 -31.63 -1.67 -9.68
CA GLU A 37 -30.32 -2.14 -9.24
C GLU A 37 -29.38 -0.92 -9.07
N PRO A 38 -28.49 -0.93 -8.05
CA PRO A 38 -27.56 0.16 -7.85
C PRO A 38 -26.70 0.34 -9.10
N VAL A 39 -26.88 1.47 -9.77
CA VAL A 39 -26.00 1.90 -10.86
C VAL A 39 -24.68 2.28 -10.22
N ILE A 40 -23.62 1.51 -10.50
CA ILE A 40 -22.25 1.91 -10.19
C ILE A 40 -21.97 3.16 -11.03
N THR A 41 -22.07 4.33 -10.43
CA THR A 41 -21.52 5.56 -11.01
C THR A 41 -19.99 5.42 -11.04
N PRO A 42 -19.34 5.54 -12.21
CA PRO A 42 -17.89 5.65 -12.27
C PRO A 42 -17.44 6.80 -11.37
N SER A 43 -16.37 6.59 -10.59
CA SER A 43 -15.73 7.68 -9.85
C SER A 43 -15.41 8.82 -10.84
N PRO A 44 -15.78 10.08 -10.54
CA PRO A 44 -15.48 11.19 -11.42
C PRO A 44 -13.96 11.34 -11.55
N VAL A 45 -13.44 11.06 -12.75
CA VAL A 45 -12.04 11.35 -13.10
C VAL A 45 -11.90 12.86 -13.17
N GLN A 46 -11.18 13.46 -12.22
CA GLN A 46 -10.86 14.89 -12.28
C GLN A 46 -9.76 15.12 -13.33
N HIS A 47 -10.12 15.81 -14.42
CA HIS A 47 -9.26 16.07 -15.59
C HIS A 47 -8.47 17.39 -15.49
N HIS A 48 -7.91 17.71 -14.33
CA HIS A 48 -7.09 18.92 -14.18
C HIS A 48 -5.70 18.55 -13.68
N PRO A 49 -4.62 18.83 -14.45
CA PRO A 49 -3.27 18.79 -13.90
C PRO A 49 -3.18 19.86 -12.81
N SER A 50 -3.27 19.44 -11.56
CA SER A 50 -3.10 20.28 -10.38
C SER A 50 -1.69 20.86 -10.36
N ARG A 51 -1.56 22.15 -10.02
CA ARG A 51 -0.25 22.76 -9.78
C ARG A 51 0.45 22.04 -8.63
N VAL A 52 1.71 21.66 -8.84
CA VAL A 52 2.60 21.09 -7.83
C VAL A 52 2.57 21.95 -6.57
N ALA A 53 1.95 21.44 -5.50
CA ALA A 53 2.02 22.05 -4.19
C ALA A 53 3.45 21.82 -3.66
N GLY A 54 4.16 22.92 -3.37
CA GLY A 54 5.52 22.88 -2.86
C GLY A 54 5.64 22.03 -1.59
N ARG A 55 6.76 21.31 -1.49
CA ARG A 55 7.14 20.30 -0.48
C ARG A 55 7.31 20.86 0.96
N ASN A 56 6.35 21.61 1.51
CA ASN A 56 6.43 22.18 2.86
C ASN A 56 5.06 22.21 3.57
N ILE A 57 4.41 21.04 3.73
CA ILE A 57 3.16 20.90 4.49
C ILE A 57 3.24 19.68 5.42
N LEU A 58 4.30 19.59 6.24
CA LEU A 58 4.46 18.57 7.30
C LEU A 58 4.04 19.08 8.70
N SER A 59 3.78 20.39 8.84
CA SER A 59 3.58 21.04 10.15
C SER A 59 2.35 20.61 10.92
N ASP A 60 1.33 20.07 10.25
CA ASP A 60 0.02 19.86 10.87
C ASP A 60 -0.08 18.47 11.54
N VAL A 61 0.60 17.46 11.00
CA VAL A 61 0.75 16.11 11.61
C VAL A 61 1.72 16.14 12.79
N ASP A 62 2.73 17.02 12.74
CA ASP A 62 3.68 17.24 13.83
C ASP A 62 2.98 17.68 15.13
N SER A 63 1.84 18.38 15.06
CA SER A 63 1.23 18.99 16.25
C SER A 63 0.61 18.00 17.25
N ASP A 64 -0.06 16.95 16.77
CA ASP A 64 -0.71 15.94 17.62
C ASP A 64 0.32 14.97 18.24
N ILE A 65 1.33 14.59 17.46
CA ILE A 65 2.43 13.70 17.87
C ILE A 65 3.33 14.39 18.91
N ASN A 66 3.65 15.69 18.71
CA ASN A 66 4.50 16.45 19.64
C ASN A 66 3.86 16.69 21.01
N SER A 67 2.53 16.67 21.13
CA SER A 67 1.85 16.92 22.41
C SER A 67 2.01 15.76 23.40
N ILE A 68 1.92 14.52 22.92
CA ILE A 68 2.05 13.28 23.71
C ILE A 68 3.54 12.95 23.97
N LEU A 69 4.43 13.34 23.06
CA LEU A 69 5.86 13.00 23.10
C LEU A 69 6.75 14.13 23.66
N SER A 70 6.18 15.27 24.07
CA SER A 70 6.90 16.38 24.71
C SER A 70 7.67 16.02 25.99
N GLY A 71 7.37 14.86 26.61
CA GLY A 71 8.12 14.30 27.73
C GLY A 71 9.38 13.48 27.35
N LEU A 72 9.63 13.24 26.06
CA LEU A 72 10.67 12.35 25.54
C LEU A 72 11.83 13.08 24.81
N GLY A 73 11.84 14.42 24.85
CA GLY A 73 12.79 15.24 24.10
C GLY A 73 12.24 15.61 22.72
N SER A 74 12.59 16.80 22.23
CA SER A 74 12.07 17.43 21.01
C SER A 74 12.51 16.78 19.68
N ASP A 75 13.17 15.62 19.73
CA ASP A 75 14.07 15.19 18.65
C ASP A 75 13.68 13.82 18.07
N LEU A 76 12.39 13.49 18.01
CA LEU A 76 11.94 12.37 17.19
C LEU A 76 11.96 12.81 15.71
N PRO A 77 12.66 12.09 14.83
CA PRO A 77 12.77 12.49 13.44
C PRO A 77 11.41 12.55 12.72
N SER A 78 11.21 13.55 11.84
CA SER A 78 9.96 13.78 11.10
C SER A 78 9.46 12.58 10.27
N TRP A 79 10.36 11.66 9.90
CA TRP A 79 9.97 10.44 9.20
C TRP A 79 9.24 9.41 10.07
N VAL A 80 9.37 9.49 11.40
CA VAL A 80 8.55 8.71 12.33
C VAL A 80 7.08 9.09 12.19
N ALA A 81 6.74 10.29 11.70
CA ALA A 81 5.35 10.65 11.39
C ALA A 81 4.97 10.32 9.93
N SER A 82 5.91 10.43 8.99
CA SER A 82 5.62 10.25 7.56
C SER A 82 5.66 8.81 7.06
N GLY A 83 6.30 7.88 7.79
CA GLY A 83 6.53 6.50 7.35
C GLY A 83 7.53 6.36 6.20
N VAL A 84 8.26 7.43 5.86
CA VAL A 84 9.26 7.44 4.79
C VAL A 84 10.62 7.81 5.36
N PRO A 85 11.59 6.86 5.41
CA PRO A 85 12.91 7.13 5.95
C PRO A 85 13.55 8.39 5.35
N ASN A 86 14.16 9.23 6.20
CA ASN A 86 14.70 10.54 5.79
C ASN A 86 15.65 10.48 4.60
N TYR A 87 16.41 9.39 4.46
CA TYR A 87 17.39 9.23 3.38
C TYR A 87 16.78 8.90 2.02
N PHE A 88 15.48 8.60 1.94
CA PHE A 88 14.73 8.52 0.70
C PHE A 88 14.02 9.84 0.36
N GLN A 89 14.27 10.91 1.11
CA GLN A 89 13.69 12.22 0.86
C GLN A 89 14.65 13.11 0.07
N GLY A 90 14.10 13.99 -0.78
CA GLY A 90 14.88 15.04 -1.42
C GLY A 90 15.79 14.62 -2.58
N PHE A 91 15.57 13.44 -3.19
CA PHE A 91 16.32 13.04 -4.38
C PHE A 91 16.21 14.10 -5.50
N PRO A 92 17.33 14.41 -6.19
CA PRO A 92 17.32 15.38 -7.27
C PRO A 92 16.47 14.88 -8.43
N THR A 93 15.78 15.79 -9.10
CA THR A 93 14.98 15.51 -10.29
C THR A 93 15.28 16.56 -11.37
N GLY A 94 15.15 16.17 -12.63
CA GLY A 94 15.23 17.04 -13.81
C GLY A 94 16.46 17.94 -13.79
N ASP A 95 16.22 19.26 -13.76
CA ASP A 95 17.25 20.29 -13.79
C ASP A 95 18.25 20.21 -12.63
N ALA A 96 17.84 19.67 -11.48
CA ALA A 96 18.76 19.48 -10.34
C ALA A 96 19.84 18.44 -10.67
N VAL A 97 19.46 17.34 -11.35
CA VAL A 97 20.41 16.33 -11.83
C VAL A 97 21.32 16.91 -12.90
N VAL A 98 20.74 17.61 -13.88
CA VAL A 98 21.50 18.29 -14.95
C VAL A 98 22.53 19.25 -14.37
N SER A 99 22.13 20.07 -13.39
CA SER A 99 23.02 21.03 -12.72
C SER A 99 24.09 20.35 -11.90
N SER A 100 23.75 19.29 -11.16
CA SER A 100 24.70 18.55 -10.31
C SER A 100 25.79 17.84 -11.09
N LEU A 101 25.46 17.38 -12.31
CA LEU A 101 26.38 16.67 -13.20
C LEU A 101 27.03 17.58 -14.26
N GLY A 102 26.69 18.87 -14.28
CA GLY A 102 27.22 19.83 -15.26
C GLY A 102 26.87 19.49 -16.72
N LEU A 103 25.77 18.78 -16.96
CA LEU A 103 25.40 18.29 -18.28
C LEU A 103 24.95 19.43 -19.19
N ASN A 104 25.42 19.45 -20.42
CA ASN A 104 24.87 20.37 -21.43
C ASN A 104 23.68 19.74 -22.19
N SER A 105 22.87 20.59 -22.82
CA SER A 105 21.64 20.15 -23.50
C SER A 105 21.90 19.20 -24.67
N ALA A 106 23.04 19.30 -25.35
CA ALA A 106 23.37 18.43 -26.48
C ALA A 106 23.76 17.02 -26.02
N GLU A 107 24.52 16.92 -24.93
CA GLU A 107 24.85 15.64 -24.28
C GLU A 107 23.60 14.94 -23.80
N LEU A 108 22.73 15.65 -23.07
CA LEU A 108 21.46 15.09 -22.61
C LEU A 108 20.56 14.68 -23.78
N ALA A 109 20.49 15.47 -24.85
CA ALA A 109 19.71 15.12 -26.04
C ALA A 109 20.18 13.83 -26.71
N ALA A 110 21.50 13.56 -26.71
CA ALA A 110 22.10 12.38 -27.31
C ALA A 110 21.90 11.09 -26.50
N LEU A 111 21.55 11.18 -25.21
CA LEU A 111 21.31 10.01 -24.36
C LEU A 111 20.02 9.27 -24.77
N PRO A 112 20.02 7.93 -24.72
CA PRO A 112 18.82 7.15 -24.97
C PRO A 112 17.76 7.42 -23.90
N THR A 113 16.51 7.45 -24.33
CA THR A 113 15.37 7.45 -23.43
C THR A 113 15.12 6.03 -22.93
N ASN A 114 15.01 5.87 -21.62
CA ASN A 114 14.69 4.62 -20.96
C ASN A 114 13.30 4.71 -20.31
N VAL A 115 12.72 3.54 -20.08
CA VAL A 115 11.44 3.42 -19.39
C VAL A 115 11.59 2.48 -18.21
N LEU A 116 11.32 2.97 -17.02
CA LEU A 116 11.09 2.15 -15.85
C LEU A 116 9.64 1.69 -15.92
N ASN A 117 9.42 0.40 -16.05
CA ASN A 117 8.09 -0.17 -15.97
C ASN A 117 7.98 -0.97 -14.67
N ILE A 118 7.04 -0.59 -13.82
CA ILE A 118 6.77 -1.31 -12.57
C ILE A 118 5.81 -2.45 -12.89
N ASP A 119 6.02 -3.63 -12.28
CA ASP A 119 5.19 -4.83 -12.51
C ASP A 119 3.70 -4.53 -12.25
N PRO A 120 2.87 -4.41 -13.30
CA PRO A 120 1.51 -3.91 -13.11
C PRO A 120 0.57 -5.05 -12.70
N TYR A 121 -0.54 -4.69 -12.06
CA TYR A 121 -1.70 -5.56 -11.96
C TYR A 121 -2.78 -5.18 -12.97
N ALA A 122 -3.65 -6.12 -13.28
CA ALA A 122 -4.83 -5.91 -14.12
C ALA A 122 -6.08 -6.50 -13.46
N ASN A 123 -7.18 -5.75 -13.51
CA ASN A 123 -8.48 -6.22 -13.05
C ASN A 123 -9.39 -6.56 -14.22
N TRP A 124 -10.41 -7.36 -13.92
CA TRP A 124 -11.47 -7.67 -14.87
C TRP A 124 -12.61 -6.68 -14.72
N THR A 125 -13.01 -6.06 -15.83
CA THR A 125 -14.09 -5.08 -15.91
C THR A 125 -15.19 -5.57 -16.85
N SER A 126 -16.29 -4.81 -16.98
CA SER A 126 -17.33 -5.08 -17.98
C SER A 126 -16.83 -4.99 -19.42
N SER A 127 -15.70 -4.32 -19.65
CA SER A 127 -15.05 -4.19 -20.96
C SER A 127 -13.88 -5.18 -21.16
N GLY A 128 -13.65 -6.08 -20.21
CA GLY A 128 -12.56 -7.06 -20.26
C GLY A 128 -11.41 -6.73 -19.31
N TRP A 129 -10.22 -7.27 -19.61
CA TRP A 129 -9.00 -7.02 -18.83
C TRP A 129 -8.56 -5.57 -18.96
N ASN A 130 -8.22 -4.96 -17.83
CA ASN A 130 -7.80 -3.57 -17.75
C ASN A 130 -6.52 -3.49 -16.91
N VAL A 131 -5.40 -3.17 -17.56
CA VAL A 131 -4.05 -3.23 -16.97
C VAL A 131 -3.64 -1.85 -16.51
N ARG A 132 -3.18 -1.70 -15.26
CA ARG A 132 -2.62 -0.43 -14.76
C ARG A 132 -1.15 -0.33 -15.10
N PHE A 133 -0.80 0.30 -16.21
CA PHE A 133 0.60 0.58 -16.53
C PHE A 133 1.08 1.78 -15.72
N HIS A 134 2.19 1.61 -15.01
CA HIS A 134 2.82 2.73 -14.31
C HIS A 134 4.34 2.61 -14.19
N GLY A 135 4.99 3.78 -14.08
CA GLY A 135 6.42 3.91 -13.97
C GLY A 135 6.90 5.26 -14.50
N ASN A 136 8.14 5.33 -14.98
CA ASN A 136 8.81 6.59 -15.29
C ASN A 136 9.61 6.53 -16.60
N VAL A 137 9.57 7.60 -17.39
CA VAL A 137 10.42 7.80 -18.56
C VAL A 137 11.54 8.77 -18.20
N TYR A 138 12.79 8.34 -18.42
CA TYR A 138 13.97 9.08 -18.00
C TYR A 138 15.14 8.87 -18.95
N LYS A 139 16.14 9.72 -18.84
CA LYS A 139 17.47 9.56 -19.42
C LYS A 139 18.48 9.27 -18.33
N GLN A 140 19.39 8.34 -18.61
CA GLN A 140 20.48 7.99 -17.70
C GLN A 140 21.77 8.71 -18.15
N PRO A 141 22.28 9.68 -17.37
CA PRO A 141 23.57 10.30 -17.64
C PRO A 141 24.72 9.29 -17.62
N ASN A 142 25.71 9.51 -18.49
CA ASN A 142 26.99 8.81 -18.43
C ASN A 142 27.86 9.47 -17.34
N THR A 143 27.87 8.90 -16.16
CA THR A 143 28.61 9.42 -15.01
C THR A 143 29.90 8.63 -14.79
N SER A 144 31.02 9.31 -14.54
CA SER A 144 32.30 8.63 -14.31
C SER A 144 32.31 7.89 -12.97
N ILE A 145 33.19 6.88 -12.81
CA ILE A 145 33.35 6.19 -11.53
C ILE A 145 33.74 7.16 -10.41
N SER A 146 34.57 8.17 -10.72
CA SER A 146 34.98 9.17 -9.73
C SER A 146 33.78 9.99 -9.25
N ASP A 147 32.98 10.50 -10.17
CA ASP A 147 31.81 11.31 -9.81
C ASP A 147 30.76 10.47 -9.09
N LEU A 148 30.55 9.21 -9.50
CA LEU A 148 29.66 8.30 -8.79
C LEU A 148 30.15 7.97 -7.38
N ASN A 149 31.46 7.90 -7.15
CA ASN A 149 32.00 7.73 -5.80
C ASN A 149 31.73 8.96 -4.93
N ASP A 150 32.03 10.16 -5.45
CA ASP A 150 31.81 11.42 -4.72
C ASP A 150 30.33 11.64 -4.39
N LEU A 151 29.44 11.30 -5.32
CA LEU A 151 27.99 11.42 -5.13
C LEU A 151 27.43 10.32 -4.22
N ALA A 152 28.01 9.11 -4.24
CA ALA A 152 27.60 8.03 -3.34
C ALA A 152 27.90 8.37 -1.87
N ASP A 153 29.03 9.04 -1.59
CA ASP A 153 29.40 9.44 -0.21
C ASP A 153 28.34 10.33 0.45
N VAL A 154 27.56 11.10 -0.33
CA VAL A 154 26.42 11.89 0.18
C VAL A 154 25.34 10.98 0.80
N PHE A 155 25.14 9.78 0.26
CA PHE A 155 24.14 8.82 0.71
C PHE A 155 24.67 7.83 1.76
N LEU A 156 25.98 7.67 1.91
CA LEU A 156 26.59 6.73 2.86
C LEU A 156 26.77 7.30 4.27
N GLY A 157 26.31 8.54 4.49
CA GLY A 157 26.37 9.20 5.80
C GLY A 157 27.80 9.46 6.24
N ASN A 158 28.24 8.81 7.31
CA ASN A 158 29.60 8.96 7.85
C ASN A 158 30.62 7.97 7.25
N THR A 159 30.18 7.06 6.38
CA THR A 159 31.06 6.07 5.74
C THR A 159 31.49 6.57 4.37
N SER A 160 32.78 6.50 4.03
CA SER A 160 33.22 6.72 2.65
C SER A 160 33.09 5.44 1.84
N ILE A 161 32.72 5.56 0.58
CA ILE A 161 32.73 4.49 -0.40
C ILE A 161 34.11 3.83 -0.50
N SER A 162 35.18 4.58 -0.25
CA SER A 162 36.54 4.05 -0.24
C SER A 162 36.82 3.05 0.90
N ASP A 163 36.03 3.12 1.99
CA ASP A 163 36.11 2.19 3.12
C ASP A 163 35.29 0.91 2.90
N LEU A 164 34.44 0.87 1.87
CA LEU A 164 33.58 -0.27 1.53
C LEU A 164 34.32 -1.34 0.73
N SER A 165 33.85 -2.59 0.80
CA SER A 165 34.33 -3.66 -0.09
C SER A 165 34.00 -3.38 -1.56
N GLU A 166 34.74 -3.96 -2.51
CA GLU A 166 34.51 -3.73 -3.95
C GLU A 166 33.07 -4.00 -4.40
N SER A 167 32.43 -5.04 -3.83
CA SER A 167 31.03 -5.35 -4.10
C SER A 167 30.09 -4.28 -3.57
N GLU A 168 30.34 -3.78 -2.36
CA GLU A 168 29.51 -2.74 -1.75
C GLU A 168 29.66 -1.40 -2.48
N GLN A 169 30.89 -1.08 -2.90
CA GLN A 169 31.14 0.08 -3.75
C GLN A 169 30.39 0.01 -5.07
N LYS A 170 30.36 -1.17 -5.70
CA LYS A 170 29.62 -1.36 -6.96
C LYS A 170 28.12 -1.12 -6.76
N GLN A 171 27.55 -1.63 -5.68
CA GLN A 171 26.15 -1.40 -5.37
C GLN A 171 25.86 0.07 -5.05
N ALA A 172 26.69 0.72 -4.23
CA ALA A 172 26.56 2.14 -3.93
C ALA A 172 26.57 3.00 -5.19
N ARG A 173 27.49 2.73 -6.12
CA ARG A 173 27.53 3.40 -7.43
C ARG A 173 26.29 3.13 -8.28
N ASN A 174 25.84 1.87 -8.34
CA ASN A 174 24.67 1.50 -9.12
C ASN A 174 23.41 2.22 -8.61
N LEU A 175 23.17 2.21 -7.30
CA LEU A 175 22.01 2.87 -6.71
C LEU A 175 22.11 4.40 -6.86
N THR A 176 23.30 4.96 -6.70
CA THR A 176 23.56 6.38 -6.96
C THR A 176 23.23 6.75 -8.41
N ALA A 177 23.62 5.92 -9.38
CA ALA A 177 23.27 6.12 -10.78
C ALA A 177 21.74 6.05 -11.01
N GLU A 178 21.04 5.12 -10.34
CA GLU A 178 19.58 5.01 -10.41
C GLU A 178 18.86 6.27 -9.88
N ILE A 179 19.41 6.93 -8.85
CA ILE A 179 18.88 8.19 -8.33
C ILE A 179 19.10 9.34 -9.31
N LEU A 180 20.27 9.37 -9.96
CA LEU A 180 20.72 10.46 -10.83
C LEU A 180 20.20 10.31 -12.25
N VAL A 181 18.88 10.18 -12.39
CA VAL A 181 18.19 10.11 -13.68
C VAL A 181 17.53 11.44 -14.03
N VAL A 182 17.48 11.76 -15.31
CA VAL A 182 16.82 12.96 -15.81
C VAL A 182 15.45 12.59 -16.38
N GLN A 183 14.40 12.92 -15.64
CA GLN A 183 13.02 12.66 -16.02
C GLN A 183 12.68 13.33 -17.38
N GLN A 184 11.85 12.68 -18.20
CA GLN A 184 11.45 13.19 -19.51
C GLN A 184 9.99 13.68 -19.45
N PRO A 185 9.77 15.01 -19.38
CA PRO A 185 8.43 15.58 -19.26
C PRO A 185 7.66 15.55 -20.58
N ASP A 186 6.34 15.37 -20.51
CA ASP A 186 5.40 15.55 -21.62
C ASP A 186 5.74 14.73 -22.89
N VAL A 187 6.36 13.56 -22.74
CA VAL A 187 6.68 12.65 -23.84
C VAL A 187 5.73 11.47 -23.90
N ALA A 188 5.46 10.95 -25.09
CA ALA A 188 4.73 9.69 -25.22
C ALA A 188 5.60 8.52 -24.77
N VAL A 189 5.03 7.62 -23.96
CA VAL A 189 5.65 6.30 -23.74
C VAL A 189 5.60 5.54 -25.06
N ASN A 190 6.73 4.95 -25.46
CA ASN A 190 6.82 4.21 -26.71
C ASN A 190 5.90 2.96 -26.69
N THR A 191 5.74 2.30 -27.82
CA THR A 191 4.89 1.12 -27.97
C THR A 191 5.15 0.10 -26.85
N ILE A 192 4.11 -0.30 -26.14
CA ILE A 192 4.17 -1.36 -25.13
C ILE A 192 3.78 -2.67 -25.80
N HIS A 193 4.72 -3.61 -25.83
CA HIS A 193 4.52 -4.97 -26.29
C HIS A 193 4.11 -5.85 -25.11
N LEU A 194 2.97 -6.52 -25.26
CA LEU A 194 2.55 -7.59 -24.38
C LEU A 194 2.76 -8.93 -25.07
N GLU A 195 3.22 -9.93 -24.32
CA GLU A 195 3.31 -11.31 -24.77
C GLU A 195 3.11 -12.28 -23.60
N PRO A 196 2.63 -13.51 -23.82
CA PRO A 196 2.49 -14.49 -22.75
C PRO A 196 3.82 -14.73 -22.02
N ALA A 197 3.81 -14.61 -20.68
CA ALA A 197 4.98 -14.87 -19.85
C ALA A 197 5.17 -16.39 -19.64
N PRO A 198 6.25 -17.01 -20.15
CA PRO A 198 6.40 -18.47 -20.16
C PRO A 198 6.83 -19.07 -18.82
N SER A 199 7.47 -18.31 -17.91
CA SER A 199 7.94 -18.80 -16.62
C SER A 199 7.01 -18.40 -15.47
N GLN A 200 6.95 -19.23 -14.41
CA GLN A 200 6.14 -19.02 -13.20
C GLN A 200 6.63 -17.91 -12.24
N GLY A 201 7.42 -16.97 -12.74
CA GLY A 201 7.86 -15.77 -12.05
C GLY A 201 9.24 -15.37 -12.57
N SER A 202 9.67 -14.17 -12.24
CA SER A 202 11.06 -13.73 -12.38
C SER A 202 12.02 -14.49 -11.44
N SER A 203 11.49 -15.13 -10.40
CA SER A 203 12.27 -15.84 -9.37
C SER A 203 12.61 -17.29 -9.60
N GLY A 204 12.05 -17.90 -10.63
CA GLY A 204 12.23 -19.34 -10.86
C GLY A 204 11.70 -20.24 -9.73
N GLN A 205 11.10 -19.68 -8.67
CA GLN A 205 10.52 -20.44 -7.57
C GLN A 205 9.22 -21.13 -8.05
N PRO A 206 9.02 -22.43 -7.74
CA PRO A 206 7.79 -23.13 -8.05
C PRO A 206 6.56 -22.41 -7.46
N GLY A 207 5.52 -22.22 -8.27
CA GLY A 207 4.23 -21.67 -7.82
C GLY A 207 4.12 -20.14 -7.78
N GLY A 208 5.12 -19.37 -8.23
CA GLY A 208 5.28 -17.92 -8.03
C GLY A 208 4.11 -17.01 -8.47
N GLY A 209 3.08 -16.92 -7.63
CA GLY A 209 1.89 -16.09 -7.82
C GLY A 209 0.70 -16.80 -8.46
N GLY A 210 0.55 -18.13 -8.30
CA GLY A 210 -0.71 -18.82 -8.66
C GLY A 210 -1.09 -18.79 -10.15
N SER A 211 -0.12 -18.63 -11.05
CA SER A 211 -0.40 -18.33 -12.46
C SER A 211 -0.65 -19.56 -13.34
N SER A 212 -1.61 -19.42 -14.27
CA SER A 212 -1.84 -20.35 -15.37
C SER A 212 -0.74 -20.25 -16.45
N ASN A 213 -0.49 -21.36 -17.16
CA ASN A 213 0.25 -21.35 -18.44
C ASN A 213 -0.48 -20.43 -19.42
N THR A 214 -0.16 -19.14 -19.38
CA THR A 214 -0.82 -18.12 -20.20
C THR A 214 -0.39 -18.34 -21.65
N THR A 215 -1.34 -18.47 -22.57
CA THR A 215 -1.06 -18.77 -23.99
C THR A 215 -1.50 -17.66 -24.94
N GLY A 216 -2.15 -16.61 -24.44
CA GLY A 216 -2.70 -15.52 -25.24
C GLY A 216 -2.37 -14.15 -24.65
N GLY A 217 -2.88 -13.10 -25.27
CA GLY A 217 -2.70 -11.71 -24.83
C GLY A 217 -1.63 -10.93 -25.58
N THR A 218 -0.95 -11.54 -26.58
CA THR A 218 0.00 -10.82 -27.43
C THR A 218 -0.67 -9.65 -28.13
N GLN A 219 -0.17 -8.43 -27.90
CA GLN A 219 -0.64 -7.21 -28.55
C GLN A 219 0.32 -6.05 -28.29
N ASP A 220 0.20 -5.04 -29.14
CA ASP A 220 0.89 -3.76 -28.98
C ASP A 220 -0.11 -2.72 -28.47
N LEU A 221 0.34 -1.90 -27.53
CA LEU A 221 -0.44 -0.86 -26.90
C LEU A 221 0.28 0.47 -26.98
N THR A 222 -0.51 1.54 -27.02
CA THR A 222 -0.01 2.91 -26.85
C THR A 222 -0.76 3.51 -25.67
N LEU A 223 -0.04 4.13 -24.74
CA LEU A 223 -0.68 4.80 -23.62
C LEU A 223 -1.49 6.01 -24.11
N PRO A 224 -2.65 6.30 -23.47
CA PRO A 224 -3.54 7.36 -23.91
C PRO A 224 -3.01 8.78 -23.68
N TYR A 225 -1.96 8.93 -22.87
CA TYR A 225 -1.43 10.23 -22.46
C TYR A 225 0.10 10.23 -22.45
N ASN A 226 0.66 11.43 -22.56
CA ASN A 226 2.09 11.67 -22.34
C ASN A 226 2.42 11.61 -20.84
N THR A 227 3.70 11.49 -20.54
CA THR A 227 4.23 11.53 -19.19
C THR A 227 3.97 12.87 -18.49
N THR A 228 3.99 12.85 -17.16
CA THR A 228 3.91 14.06 -16.33
C THR A 228 5.19 14.88 -16.44
N VAL A 229 5.28 16.03 -15.74
CA VAL A 229 6.50 16.84 -15.73
C VAL A 229 7.68 16.14 -15.03
N GLU A 230 7.37 15.19 -14.15
CA GLU A 230 8.32 14.28 -13.52
C GLU A 230 8.58 13.01 -14.35
N GLY A 231 8.05 12.91 -15.57
CA GLY A 231 8.28 11.75 -16.44
C GLY A 231 7.42 10.53 -16.09
N ASP A 232 6.45 10.66 -15.18
CA ASP A 232 5.64 9.53 -14.73
C ASP A 232 4.54 9.20 -15.72
N PHE A 233 4.15 7.93 -15.76
CA PHE A 233 2.88 7.47 -16.29
C PHE A 233 2.21 6.57 -15.24
N ASP A 234 0.90 6.70 -15.06
CA ASP A 234 0.07 5.79 -14.26
C ASP A 234 -1.33 5.80 -14.86
N THR A 235 -1.69 4.74 -15.57
CA THR A 235 -2.97 4.68 -16.28
C THR A 235 -3.46 3.27 -16.49
N PHE A 236 -4.77 3.10 -16.36
CA PHE A 236 -5.44 1.86 -16.72
C PHE A 236 -5.75 1.83 -18.22
N VAL A 237 -5.32 0.77 -18.89
CA VAL A 237 -5.55 0.56 -20.32
C VAL A 237 -6.29 -0.76 -20.53
N PRO A 238 -7.48 -0.73 -21.16
CA PRO A 238 -8.17 -1.94 -21.59
C PRO A 238 -7.33 -2.69 -22.63
N ILE A 239 -7.18 -4.00 -22.43
CA ILE A 239 -6.47 -4.87 -23.39
C ILE A 239 -7.44 -5.83 -24.06
N SER A 240 -7.14 -6.19 -25.30
CA SER A 240 -7.87 -7.24 -25.99
C SER A 240 -7.54 -8.59 -25.37
N SER A 241 -8.52 -9.48 -25.23
CA SER A 241 -8.27 -10.80 -24.63
C SER A 241 -7.26 -11.61 -25.45
N ASN A 242 -7.32 -11.62 -26.78
CA ASN A 242 -6.34 -12.32 -27.65
C ASN A 242 -5.96 -13.74 -27.16
N GLY A 243 -6.96 -14.54 -26.75
CA GLY A 243 -6.77 -15.89 -26.21
C GLY A 243 -6.58 -15.99 -24.68
N LEU A 244 -6.59 -14.86 -23.96
CA LEU A 244 -6.71 -14.83 -22.50
C LEU A 244 -8.09 -15.32 -22.06
N THR A 245 -8.11 -16.12 -21.01
CA THR A 245 -9.35 -16.47 -20.31
C THR A 245 -9.95 -15.22 -19.67
N ALA A 246 -11.27 -15.08 -19.72
CA ALA A 246 -11.96 -13.96 -19.07
C ALA A 246 -11.76 -14.04 -17.54
N GLY A 247 -11.54 -12.91 -16.88
CA GLY A 247 -11.20 -12.89 -15.44
C GLY A 247 -12.30 -13.45 -14.53
N ASN A 248 -13.57 -13.33 -14.94
CA ASN A 248 -14.71 -13.95 -14.26
C ASN A 248 -14.89 -15.45 -14.57
N GLU A 249 -14.11 -16.01 -15.49
CA GLU A 249 -14.14 -17.42 -15.90
C GLU A 249 -12.89 -18.19 -15.44
N THR A 250 -11.94 -17.53 -14.78
CA THR A 250 -10.71 -18.14 -14.25
C THR A 250 -10.53 -17.84 -12.77
N SER A 251 -9.94 -18.79 -12.04
CA SER A 251 -9.36 -18.58 -10.71
C SER A 251 -7.83 -18.53 -10.75
N ALA A 252 -7.21 -18.75 -11.90
CA ALA A 252 -5.78 -18.68 -12.08
C ALA A 252 -5.35 -17.30 -12.59
N ILE A 253 -4.24 -16.80 -12.06
CA ILE A 253 -3.65 -15.53 -12.47
C ILE A 253 -3.03 -15.70 -13.86
N GLN A 254 -3.35 -14.81 -14.81
CA GLN A 254 -2.70 -14.82 -16.12
C GLN A 254 -1.58 -13.80 -16.13
N ARG A 255 -0.52 -14.03 -16.92
CA ARG A 255 0.63 -13.11 -16.94
C ARG A 255 1.13 -12.83 -18.32
N LEU A 256 1.53 -11.58 -18.49
CA LEU A 256 2.08 -11.06 -19.73
C LEU A 256 3.41 -10.40 -19.42
N ASN A 257 4.46 -10.75 -20.17
CA ASN A 257 5.64 -9.90 -20.21
C ASN A 257 5.23 -8.56 -20.80
N VAL A 258 5.78 -7.49 -20.23
CA VAL A 258 5.60 -6.13 -20.71
C VAL A 258 6.96 -5.60 -21.11
N HIS A 259 7.10 -5.23 -22.37
CA HIS A 259 8.29 -4.62 -22.92
C HIS A 259 7.94 -3.30 -23.59
N VAL A 260 8.76 -2.27 -23.40
CA VAL A 260 8.56 -0.97 -24.07
C VAL A 260 9.58 -0.83 -25.19
N GLU A 261 9.11 -0.52 -26.39
CA GLU A 261 9.93 -0.41 -27.58
C GLU A 261 11.10 0.58 -27.38
N GLY A 262 12.33 0.12 -27.66
CA GLY A 262 13.53 0.93 -27.51
C GLY A 262 14.05 1.08 -26.08
N ALA A 263 13.33 0.56 -25.07
CA ALA A 263 13.84 0.49 -23.71
C ALA A 263 14.86 -0.67 -23.60
N THR A 264 16.08 -0.34 -23.19
CA THR A 264 17.15 -1.35 -22.99
C THR A 264 17.06 -2.05 -21.63
N ILE A 265 16.32 -1.45 -20.70
CA ILE A 265 16.03 -1.88 -19.34
C ILE A 265 14.56 -1.56 -19.06
N GLY A 266 13.89 -2.36 -18.22
CA GLY A 266 12.47 -2.13 -17.88
C GLY A 266 11.49 -3.18 -18.40
N ASN A 267 11.93 -4.41 -18.65
CA ASN A 267 11.00 -5.53 -18.78
C ASN A 267 10.29 -5.74 -17.44
N SER A 268 8.97 -5.90 -17.49
CA SER A 268 8.14 -6.16 -16.31
C SER A 268 7.16 -7.29 -16.61
N THR A 269 6.43 -7.76 -15.60
CA THR A 269 5.37 -8.77 -15.74
C THR A 269 4.05 -8.19 -15.29
N ALA A 270 3.06 -8.14 -16.18
CA ALA A 270 1.69 -7.82 -15.84
C ALA A 270 0.98 -9.03 -15.23
N TYR A 271 0.31 -8.84 -14.09
CA TYR A 271 -0.47 -9.87 -13.40
C TYR A 271 -1.96 -9.60 -13.58
N LEU A 272 -2.63 -10.43 -14.37
CA LEU A 272 -4.07 -10.40 -14.60
C LEU A 272 -4.76 -11.19 -13.49
N VAL A 273 -5.24 -10.46 -12.49
CA VAL A 273 -5.73 -11.00 -11.23
C VAL A 273 -7.25 -11.19 -11.29
N PRO A 274 -7.77 -12.41 -11.05
CA PRO A 274 -9.21 -12.67 -11.03
C PRO A 274 -9.97 -11.83 -9.98
N PRO A 275 -11.28 -11.55 -10.17
CA PRO A 275 -12.06 -10.70 -9.25
C PRO A 275 -12.14 -11.19 -7.81
N THR A 276 -12.03 -12.50 -7.57
CA THR A 276 -12.10 -13.12 -6.24
C THR A 276 -10.82 -13.89 -5.96
N GLY A 277 -10.46 -14.04 -4.69
CA GLY A 277 -9.23 -14.70 -4.26
C GLY A 277 -8.55 -13.94 -3.12
N LEU A 278 -7.33 -14.35 -2.78
CA LEU A 278 -6.51 -13.70 -1.76
C LEU A 278 -5.39 -12.88 -2.41
N THR A 279 -5.16 -11.67 -1.90
CA THR A 279 -4.00 -10.86 -2.27
C THR A 279 -3.17 -10.57 -1.03
N VAL A 280 -1.90 -10.95 -1.05
CA VAL A 280 -0.91 -10.49 -0.05
C VAL A 280 -0.45 -9.10 -0.46
N VAL A 281 -0.66 -8.09 0.37
CA VAL A 281 0.00 -6.80 0.27
C VAL A 281 1.14 -6.79 1.28
N SER A 282 2.36 -6.84 0.78
CA SER A 282 3.56 -6.91 1.62
C SER A 282 4.38 -5.64 1.48
N ASP A 283 4.75 -5.05 2.62
CA ASP A 283 5.92 -4.18 2.68
C ASP A 283 7.19 -4.98 2.32
N ILE A 284 8.31 -4.29 2.10
CA ILE A 284 9.58 -4.90 1.72
C ILE A 284 10.64 -4.71 2.82
N ASP A 285 10.86 -3.48 3.26
CA ASP A 285 11.89 -3.15 4.24
C ASP A 285 11.54 -3.70 5.62
N ASP A 286 12.52 -4.31 6.29
CA ASP A 286 12.41 -4.95 7.61
C ASP A 286 11.34 -6.05 7.78
N ILE A 287 10.75 -6.50 6.67
CA ILE A 287 9.84 -7.66 6.62
C ILE A 287 10.28 -8.72 5.59
N LEU A 288 10.66 -8.31 4.38
CA LEU A 288 11.19 -9.22 3.36
C LEU A 288 12.71 -9.16 3.31
N ARG A 289 13.29 -8.00 3.64
CA ARG A 289 14.73 -7.82 3.71
C ARG A 289 15.15 -7.19 5.01
N VAL A 290 16.42 -7.37 5.37
CA VAL A 290 17.03 -6.63 6.48
C VAL A 290 17.43 -5.25 5.98
N THR A 291 16.84 -4.21 6.56
CA THR A 291 17.17 -2.81 6.28
C THR A 291 17.64 -2.12 7.55
N LYS A 292 16.93 -2.33 8.66
CA LYS A 292 17.09 -1.71 9.97
C LYS A 292 16.88 -0.22 9.90
N ILE A 293 15.71 0.20 9.45
CA ILE A 293 15.40 1.64 9.33
C ILE A 293 15.55 2.36 10.69
N TYR A 294 15.34 1.63 11.79
CA TYR A 294 15.49 2.10 13.16
C TYR A 294 16.95 2.24 13.65
N GLU A 295 17.95 1.81 12.86
CA GLU A 295 19.38 2.05 13.11
C GLU A 295 19.95 2.89 11.94
N PRO A 296 19.86 4.23 11.94
CA PRO A 296 20.09 5.06 10.74
C PRO A 296 21.38 4.78 9.97
N GLU A 297 22.51 4.58 10.65
CA GLU A 297 23.79 4.27 10.00
C GLU A 297 23.76 2.90 9.32
N GLN A 298 23.19 1.88 9.97
CA GLN A 298 23.02 0.56 9.36
C GLN A 298 21.97 0.60 8.25
N GLY A 299 20.88 1.34 8.44
CA GLY A 299 19.82 1.59 7.46
C GLY A 299 20.36 2.15 6.16
N LEU A 300 21.24 3.16 6.24
CA LEU A 300 21.92 3.73 5.08
C LEU A 300 22.78 2.70 4.37
N LEU A 301 23.67 2.01 5.10
CA LEU A 301 24.55 1.02 4.48
C LEU A 301 23.78 -0.16 3.88
N ASN A 302 22.72 -0.63 4.55
CA ASN A 302 21.87 -1.71 4.05
C ASN A 302 21.05 -1.27 2.83
N SER A 303 20.64 0.00 2.74
CA SER A 303 19.89 0.52 1.60
C SER A 303 20.80 0.79 0.40
N PHE A 304 21.95 1.43 0.62
CA PHE A 304 22.77 1.98 -0.46
C PHE A 304 23.97 1.12 -0.84
N ALA A 305 24.63 0.47 0.12
CA ALA A 305 25.92 -0.19 -0.12
C ALA A 305 25.85 -1.72 -0.10
N ARG A 306 25.12 -2.31 0.84
CA ARG A 306 25.19 -3.74 1.11
C ARG A 306 24.18 -4.53 0.29
N PRO A 307 24.55 -5.73 -0.19
CA PRO A 307 23.60 -6.62 -0.86
C PRO A 307 22.35 -6.84 -0.01
N PHE A 308 21.18 -6.76 -0.65
CA PHE A 308 19.92 -7.03 0.04
C PHE A 308 19.89 -8.50 0.44
N ARG A 309 19.44 -8.76 1.67
CA ARG A 309 19.37 -10.11 2.24
C ARG A 309 17.98 -10.36 2.77
N PRO A 310 17.39 -11.54 2.50
CA PRO A 310 16.13 -11.93 3.10
C PRO A 310 16.18 -11.85 4.62
N TRP A 311 15.07 -11.43 5.22
CA TRP A 311 14.89 -11.56 6.66
C TRP A 311 14.55 -13.02 7.00
N GLU A 312 15.47 -13.68 7.72
CA GLU A 312 15.36 -15.07 8.16
C GLU A 312 14.88 -16.01 7.03
N ASN A 313 13.90 -16.87 7.30
CA ASN A 313 13.31 -17.81 6.34
C ASN A 313 11.98 -17.29 5.73
N MET A 314 11.72 -15.98 5.74
CA MET A 314 10.52 -15.40 5.14
C MET A 314 10.29 -15.80 3.66
N PRO A 315 11.33 -15.99 2.80
CA PRO A 315 11.17 -16.59 1.48
C PRO A 315 10.41 -17.92 1.47
N ASP A 316 10.67 -18.78 2.46
CA ASP A 316 10.07 -20.11 2.55
C ASP A 316 8.57 -20.01 2.90
N ILE A 317 8.19 -19.05 3.76
CA ILE A 317 6.78 -18.76 4.09
C ILE A 317 6.01 -18.36 2.85
N TYR A 318 6.52 -17.37 2.09
CA TYR A 318 5.83 -16.87 0.90
C TYR A 318 5.80 -17.92 -0.21
N ARG A 319 6.88 -18.67 -0.40
CA ARG A 319 6.89 -19.80 -1.33
C ARG A 319 5.84 -20.84 -0.96
N ASN A 320 5.74 -21.21 0.32
CA ASN A 320 4.75 -22.17 0.78
C ASN A 320 3.32 -21.68 0.54
N TRP A 321 3.01 -20.42 0.87
CA TRP A 321 1.69 -19.84 0.57
C TRP A 321 1.39 -19.81 -0.92
N SER A 322 2.37 -19.44 -1.74
CA SER A 322 2.25 -19.41 -3.19
C SER A 322 1.92 -20.78 -3.80
N ILE A 323 2.43 -21.86 -3.20
CA ILE A 323 2.19 -23.24 -3.66
C ILE A 323 0.89 -23.81 -3.09
N SER A 324 0.59 -23.52 -1.83
CA SER A 324 -0.50 -24.17 -1.09
C SER A 324 -1.85 -23.47 -1.24
N LEU A 325 -1.85 -22.16 -1.52
CA LEU A 325 -3.08 -21.38 -1.63
C LEU A 325 -3.42 -21.14 -3.12
N PRO A 326 -4.54 -21.70 -3.62
CA PRO A 326 -4.97 -21.43 -4.99
C PRO A 326 -5.37 -19.97 -5.13
N ASN A 327 -5.11 -19.38 -6.30
CA ASN A 327 -5.52 -18.00 -6.61
C ASN A 327 -4.97 -16.95 -5.63
N LEU A 328 -3.78 -17.20 -5.07
CA LEU A 328 -3.03 -16.23 -4.28
C LEU A 328 -2.27 -15.27 -5.21
N HIS A 329 -2.48 -13.97 -5.04
CA HIS A 329 -1.69 -12.93 -5.68
C HIS A 329 -0.76 -12.27 -4.67
N PHE A 330 0.47 -11.94 -5.08
CA PHE A 330 1.35 -11.09 -4.29
C PHE A 330 1.39 -9.69 -4.89
N HIS A 331 1.26 -8.69 -4.03
CA HIS A 331 1.42 -7.29 -4.34
C HIS A 331 2.42 -6.68 -3.36
N TYR A 332 3.54 -6.20 -3.87
CA TYR A 332 4.60 -5.60 -3.08
C TYR A 332 4.43 -4.09 -3.07
N LEU A 333 4.25 -3.50 -1.90
CA LEU A 333 3.97 -2.09 -1.73
C LEU A 333 5.06 -1.47 -0.86
N THR A 334 5.87 -0.60 -1.45
CA THR A 334 6.92 0.15 -0.73
C THR A 334 6.73 1.66 -0.89
N THR A 335 7.16 2.43 0.10
CA THR A 335 7.25 3.90 0.00
C THR A 335 8.59 4.38 -0.55
N THR A 336 9.44 3.44 -0.97
CA THR A 336 10.69 3.69 -1.68
C THR A 336 10.41 4.45 -2.99
N PRO A 337 11.20 5.48 -3.33
CA PRO A 337 11.01 6.26 -4.56
C PRO A 337 11.21 5.38 -5.79
N GLU A 338 10.36 5.55 -6.80
CA GLU A 338 10.37 4.69 -7.99
C GLU A 338 11.75 4.56 -8.66
N GLN A 339 12.60 5.60 -8.62
CA GLN A 339 13.89 5.59 -9.31
C GLN A 339 14.81 4.46 -8.83
N VAL A 340 14.75 4.13 -7.53
CA VAL A 340 15.59 3.11 -6.87
C VAL A 340 14.89 1.76 -6.72
N THR A 341 13.69 1.61 -7.29
CA THR A 341 12.88 0.41 -7.17
C THR A 341 13.45 -0.79 -7.92
N ARG A 342 14.35 -0.60 -8.90
CA ARG A 342 14.91 -1.72 -9.68
C ARG A 342 15.62 -2.72 -8.80
N ASN A 343 16.44 -2.24 -7.86
CA ASN A 343 17.15 -3.10 -6.92
C ASN A 343 16.18 -3.87 -6.00
N TYR A 344 15.07 -3.23 -5.61
CA TYR A 344 13.99 -3.86 -4.84
C TYR A 344 13.29 -4.96 -5.65
N MET A 345 12.89 -4.66 -6.89
CA MET A 345 12.27 -5.63 -7.79
C MET A 345 13.21 -6.81 -8.03
N GLN A 346 14.49 -6.57 -8.34
CA GLN A 346 15.46 -7.64 -8.52
C GLN A 346 15.62 -8.51 -7.26
N PHE A 347 15.66 -7.90 -6.08
CA PHE A 347 15.71 -8.67 -4.83
C PHE A 347 14.49 -9.56 -4.63
N ILE A 348 13.29 -9.05 -4.89
CA ILE A 348 12.05 -9.85 -4.85
C ILE A 348 12.10 -10.95 -5.90
N TYR A 349 12.58 -10.63 -7.10
CA TYR A 349 12.80 -11.60 -8.16
C TYR A 349 13.82 -12.65 -7.74
N ASP A 350 14.82 -12.37 -6.92
CA ASP A 350 15.77 -13.41 -6.56
C ASP A 350 15.27 -14.32 -5.43
N ASN A 351 14.31 -13.87 -4.63
CA ASN A 351 14.00 -14.50 -3.33
C ASN A 351 12.52 -14.82 -3.08
N TYR A 352 11.57 -14.17 -3.75
CA TYR A 352 10.14 -14.23 -3.42
C TYR A 352 9.26 -14.60 -4.63
N PRO A 353 8.00 -15.02 -4.42
CA PRO A 353 7.05 -15.23 -5.52
C PRO A 353 6.87 -13.97 -6.37
N GLY A 354 6.69 -14.14 -7.69
CA GLY A 354 6.35 -13.03 -8.57
C GLY A 354 5.04 -12.35 -8.15
N GLY A 355 4.99 -11.03 -8.23
CA GLY A 355 3.83 -10.22 -7.88
C GLY A 355 3.87 -8.85 -8.53
N SER A 356 2.76 -8.13 -8.46
CA SER A 356 2.71 -6.73 -8.91
C SER A 356 3.33 -5.80 -7.87
N PHE A 357 3.70 -4.60 -8.26
CA PHE A 357 4.37 -3.63 -7.39
C PHE A 357 3.63 -2.31 -7.35
N ASP A 358 3.67 -1.65 -6.20
CA ASP A 358 3.40 -0.22 -6.06
C ASP A 358 4.55 0.41 -5.29
N THR A 359 5.05 1.53 -5.82
CA THR A 359 6.17 2.29 -5.22
C THR A 359 5.81 3.76 -5.13
N ARG A 360 6.61 4.57 -4.45
CA ARG A 360 6.33 5.99 -4.33
C ARG A 360 6.60 6.70 -5.67
N PRO A 361 5.57 7.24 -6.34
CA PRO A 361 5.75 7.97 -7.60
C PRO A 361 6.50 9.29 -7.36
N LEU A 362 7.07 9.86 -8.42
CA LEU A 362 7.75 11.15 -8.34
C LEU A 362 6.76 12.32 -8.36
N ASN A 363 5.68 12.18 -9.11
CA ASN A 363 4.60 13.13 -9.20
C ASN A 363 3.50 12.81 -8.18
N PHE A 364 3.11 13.85 -7.46
CA PHE A 364 1.92 13.84 -6.60
C PHE A 364 0.93 14.86 -7.14
N SER A 365 0.09 14.45 -8.10
CA SER A 365 -1.00 15.28 -8.61
C SER A 365 -2.12 15.51 -7.58
N ASP A 366 -2.12 14.71 -6.51
CA ASP A 366 -3.07 14.73 -5.40
C ASP A 366 -2.32 15.01 -4.08
N VAL A 367 -2.72 16.07 -3.39
CA VAL A 367 -2.13 16.50 -2.10
C VAL A 367 -2.27 15.39 -1.04
N SER A 368 -3.34 14.58 -1.10
CA SER A 368 -3.52 13.45 -0.18
C SER A 368 -2.52 12.32 -0.45
N ALA A 369 -2.14 12.10 -1.72
CA ALA A 369 -1.07 11.18 -2.10
C ALA A 369 0.31 11.67 -1.64
N THR A 370 0.52 12.99 -1.57
CA THR A 370 1.75 13.59 -1.02
C THR A 370 1.90 13.36 0.49
N LEU A 371 0.78 13.38 1.22
CA LEU A 371 0.77 13.33 2.69
C LEU A 371 0.71 11.91 3.26
N SER A 372 0.11 10.96 2.53
CA SER A 372 -0.02 9.56 2.97
C SER A 372 0.00 8.62 1.76
N ILE A 373 1.17 8.48 1.14
CA ILE A 373 1.32 7.72 -0.11
C ILE A 373 0.92 6.25 0.05
N ARG A 374 1.30 5.60 1.17
CA ARG A 374 0.96 4.20 1.41
C ARG A 374 -0.55 3.99 1.45
N LYS A 375 -1.27 4.83 2.20
CA LYS A 375 -2.75 4.81 2.24
C LYS A 375 -3.38 5.03 0.88
N PHE A 376 -2.86 5.97 0.09
CA PHE A 376 -3.36 6.20 -1.28
C PHE A 376 -3.23 4.94 -2.15
N LEU A 377 -2.07 4.27 -2.12
CA LEU A 377 -1.83 3.04 -2.88
C LEU A 377 -2.67 1.87 -2.37
N LEU A 378 -2.82 1.73 -1.05
CA LEU A 378 -3.72 0.74 -0.44
C LEU A 378 -5.18 0.94 -0.88
N LYS A 379 -5.70 2.18 -0.83
CA LYS A 379 -7.07 2.45 -1.30
C LYS A 379 -7.23 2.10 -2.77
N LYS A 380 -6.27 2.47 -3.62
CA LYS A 380 -6.29 2.15 -5.05
C LYS A 380 -6.39 0.64 -5.30
N VAL A 381 -5.59 -0.19 -4.64
CA VAL A 381 -5.63 -1.65 -4.87
C VAL A 381 -6.92 -2.29 -4.30
N PHE A 382 -7.42 -1.82 -3.15
CA PHE A 382 -8.68 -2.30 -2.57
C PHE A 382 -9.89 -1.95 -3.45
N GLU A 383 -9.94 -0.71 -3.96
CA GLU A 383 -10.99 -0.25 -4.86
C GLU A 383 -10.92 -0.93 -6.23
N THR A 384 -9.71 -1.27 -6.69
CA THR A 384 -9.51 -2.02 -7.94
C THR A 384 -10.10 -3.44 -7.85
N PHE A 385 -10.00 -4.09 -6.68
CA PHE A 385 -10.37 -5.48 -6.45
C PHE A 385 -11.41 -5.64 -5.32
N PRO A 386 -12.63 -5.11 -5.48
CA PRO A 386 -13.62 -4.99 -4.40
C PRO A 386 -14.15 -6.34 -3.86
N HIS A 387 -13.85 -7.45 -4.55
CA HIS A 387 -14.30 -8.80 -4.18
C HIS A 387 -13.14 -9.72 -3.78
N ARG A 388 -11.90 -9.25 -3.78
CA ARG A 388 -10.77 -9.99 -3.21
C ARG A 388 -10.68 -9.74 -1.72
N LYS A 389 -10.00 -10.65 -1.03
CA LYS A 389 -9.59 -10.46 0.35
C LYS A 389 -8.10 -10.17 0.42
N PHE A 390 -7.69 -9.39 1.41
CA PHE A 390 -6.33 -8.90 1.54
C PHE A 390 -5.67 -9.38 2.82
N LEU A 391 -4.44 -9.85 2.68
CA LEU A 391 -3.52 -10.16 3.77
C LEU A 391 -2.51 -9.00 3.81
N LEU A 392 -2.52 -8.19 4.86
CA LEU A 392 -1.63 -7.03 4.99
C LEU A 392 -0.42 -7.43 5.84
N ILE A 393 0.81 -7.22 5.33
CA ILE A 393 2.04 -7.68 6.00
C ILE A 393 3.06 -6.55 6.03
N ALA A 394 3.48 -6.18 7.23
CA ALA A 394 4.48 -5.14 7.48
C ALA A 394 5.16 -5.36 8.83
N ASP A 395 5.82 -4.34 9.37
CA ASP A 395 6.51 -4.35 10.65
C ASP A 395 6.15 -3.14 11.51
N THR A 396 6.51 -3.18 12.80
CA THR A 396 6.17 -2.13 13.77
C THR A 396 7.00 -0.86 13.66
N SER A 397 8.13 -0.87 12.96
CA SER A 397 9.00 0.33 12.83
C SER A 397 8.46 1.34 11.81
N ASN A 398 7.44 0.96 11.03
CA ASN A 398 6.71 1.82 10.11
C ASN A 398 5.44 2.39 10.78
N SER A 399 5.45 3.67 11.13
CA SER A 399 4.30 4.30 11.80
C SER A 399 3.06 4.45 10.91
N ASP A 400 3.26 4.60 9.60
CA ASP A 400 2.17 4.69 8.63
C ASP A 400 1.39 3.38 8.55
N VAL A 401 2.04 2.20 8.57
CA VAL A 401 1.33 0.91 8.57
C VAL A 401 0.54 0.69 9.86
N MET A 402 1.10 1.11 11.00
CA MET A 402 0.45 0.99 12.31
C MET A 402 -0.87 1.76 12.37
N ARG A 403 -0.97 2.86 11.60
CA ARG A 403 -2.20 3.63 11.42
C ARG A 403 -3.07 3.09 10.28
N ASP A 404 -2.48 2.93 9.10
CA ASP A 404 -3.23 2.75 7.86
C ASP A 404 -3.81 1.33 7.73
N TYR A 405 -3.09 0.28 8.18
CA TYR A 405 -3.57 -1.10 8.06
C TYR A 405 -4.84 -1.40 8.87
N PRO A 406 -4.92 -1.05 10.18
CA PRO A 406 -6.16 -1.21 10.92
C PRO A 406 -7.28 -0.30 10.40
N GLU A 407 -6.96 0.88 9.86
CA GLU A 407 -7.94 1.74 9.20
C GLU A 407 -8.51 1.08 7.94
N MET A 408 -7.70 0.41 7.11
CA MET A 408 -8.19 -0.34 5.94
C MET A 408 -9.20 -1.43 6.33
N ALA A 409 -9.03 -2.08 7.48
CA ALA A 409 -10.00 -3.06 7.98
C ALA A 409 -11.34 -2.43 8.38
N THR A 410 -11.32 -1.14 8.75
CA THR A 410 -12.50 -0.35 9.11
C THR A 410 -13.18 0.25 7.88
N ASP A 411 -12.39 0.83 6.96
CA ASP A 411 -12.86 1.47 5.72
C ASP A 411 -13.39 0.46 4.70
N PHE A 412 -12.82 -0.75 4.66
CA PHE A 412 -13.19 -1.82 3.73
C PHE A 412 -13.63 -3.09 4.49
N PRO A 413 -14.77 -3.02 5.21
CA PRO A 413 -15.20 -4.09 6.09
C PRO A 413 -15.37 -5.40 5.32
N GLY A 414 -14.72 -6.44 5.84
CA GLY A 414 -14.73 -7.76 5.25
C GLY A 414 -13.77 -7.96 4.08
N GLN A 415 -13.04 -6.96 3.57
CA GLN A 415 -11.97 -7.19 2.60
C GLN A 415 -10.64 -7.55 3.27
N VAL A 416 -10.31 -6.97 4.42
CA VAL A 416 -9.10 -7.36 5.16
C VAL A 416 -9.32 -8.72 5.84
N GLN A 417 -8.52 -9.70 5.44
CA GLN A 417 -8.55 -11.06 5.96
C GLN A 417 -7.65 -11.22 7.18
N CYS A 418 -6.39 -10.78 7.05
CA CYS A 418 -5.38 -10.83 8.10
C CYS A 418 -4.53 -9.56 8.07
N ILE A 419 -4.05 -9.14 9.24
CA ILE A 419 -2.99 -8.15 9.40
C ILE A 419 -1.84 -8.80 10.18
N PHE A 420 -0.68 -8.96 9.55
CA PHE A 420 0.52 -9.51 10.17
C PHE A 420 1.56 -8.40 10.32
N LEU A 421 2.01 -8.17 11.56
CA LEU A 421 3.01 -7.16 11.86
C LEU A 421 4.21 -7.81 12.53
N ARG A 422 5.38 -7.76 11.91
CA ARG A 422 6.62 -8.14 12.58
C ARG A 422 6.87 -7.16 13.72
N ASN A 423 6.98 -7.65 14.94
CA ASN A 423 7.35 -6.83 16.09
C ASN A 423 8.88 -6.65 16.14
N THR A 424 9.37 -5.62 15.45
CA THR A 424 10.79 -5.26 15.39
C THR A 424 11.31 -4.85 16.77
N SER A 425 10.52 -4.16 17.58
CA SER A 425 10.92 -3.76 18.94
C SER A 425 11.21 -4.95 19.87
N ALA A 426 10.57 -6.10 19.62
CA ALA A 426 10.76 -7.33 20.37
C ALA A 426 11.88 -8.23 19.81
N THR A 427 12.18 -8.14 18.50
CA THR A 427 13.14 -9.01 17.82
C THR A 427 14.50 -8.37 17.64
N ASP A 428 14.53 -7.04 17.53
CA ASP A 428 15.71 -6.25 17.23
C ASP A 428 15.99 -5.27 18.38
N SER A 429 17.02 -5.55 19.18
CA SER A 429 17.33 -4.72 20.36
C SER A 429 17.65 -3.25 20.04
N GLY A 430 18.05 -2.97 18.79
CA GLY A 430 18.34 -1.64 18.29
C GLY A 430 17.08 -0.82 17.97
N ASP A 431 15.93 -1.46 17.79
CA ASP A 431 14.67 -0.75 17.57
C ASP A 431 14.16 -0.14 18.88
N LYS A 432 13.92 1.16 18.85
CA LYS A 432 13.44 1.99 19.96
C LYS A 432 12.33 2.93 19.50
N PHE A 433 11.74 2.66 18.34
CA PHE A 433 10.69 3.50 17.83
C PHE A 433 9.38 3.23 18.54
N PRO A 434 8.71 4.30 19.00
CA PRO A 434 7.39 4.15 19.53
C PRO A 434 6.41 3.88 18.40
N TYR A 435 5.47 2.98 18.66
CA TYR A 435 4.39 2.65 17.72
C TYR A 435 3.04 2.66 18.44
N ASP A 436 2.01 3.16 17.77
CA ASP A 436 0.65 3.24 18.33
C ASP A 436 -0.18 2.01 17.95
N THR A 437 -0.75 1.35 18.95
CA THR A 437 -1.60 0.17 18.79
C THR A 437 -3.09 0.47 18.91
N SER A 438 -3.47 1.74 19.12
CA SER A 438 -4.87 2.17 19.32
C SER A 438 -5.80 1.78 18.15
N GLY A 439 -5.30 1.78 16.91
CA GLY A 439 -6.05 1.37 15.73
C GLY A 439 -6.57 -0.07 15.80
N PHE A 440 -5.94 -0.94 16.60
CA PHE A 440 -6.31 -2.35 16.72
C PHE A 440 -7.38 -2.62 17.79
N GLU A 441 -7.74 -1.64 18.63
CA GLU A 441 -8.63 -1.81 19.79
C GLU A 441 -10.00 -2.42 19.42
N LYS A 442 -10.52 -2.04 18.24
CA LYS A 442 -11.84 -2.46 17.77
C LYS A 442 -11.79 -3.66 16.82
N LEU A 443 -10.60 -4.13 16.48
CA LEU A 443 -10.43 -5.27 15.57
C LEU A 443 -10.50 -6.58 16.36
N ASN A 444 -11.07 -7.61 15.73
CA ASN A 444 -11.05 -8.94 16.32
C ASN A 444 -9.62 -9.47 16.30
N GLN A 445 -9.11 -9.92 17.45
CA GLN A 445 -7.79 -10.52 17.58
C GLN A 445 -7.54 -11.68 16.61
N SER A 446 -8.58 -12.42 16.19
CA SER A 446 -8.42 -13.47 15.17
C SER A 446 -7.92 -12.95 13.81
N ASN A 447 -8.07 -11.66 13.54
CA ASN A 447 -7.78 -11.03 12.26
C ASN A 447 -6.39 -10.40 12.21
N TYR A 448 -5.64 -10.36 13.32
CA TYR A 448 -4.30 -9.78 13.32
C TYR A 448 -3.36 -10.49 14.27
N MET A 449 -2.06 -10.39 13.98
CA MET A 449 -1.00 -10.91 14.84
C MET A 449 0.27 -10.08 14.69
N PHE A 450 0.79 -9.65 15.84
CA PHE A 450 2.15 -9.16 16.02
C PHE A 450 3.05 -10.38 16.22
N PHE A 451 3.88 -10.69 15.24
CA PHE A 451 4.68 -11.92 15.22
C PHE A 451 6.16 -11.60 15.38
N LEU A 452 6.95 -12.57 15.82
CA LEU A 452 8.37 -12.38 16.13
C LEU A 452 9.25 -12.95 15.00
N HIS A 453 8.94 -14.14 14.53
CA HIS A 453 9.71 -14.82 13.49
C HIS A 453 8.81 -15.29 12.35
N PRO A 454 9.30 -15.45 11.12
CA PRO A 454 8.47 -15.93 10.01
C PRO A 454 7.80 -17.28 10.31
N ASP A 455 8.45 -18.14 11.12
CA ASP A 455 7.89 -19.42 11.54
C ASP A 455 6.57 -19.30 12.34
N ASP A 456 6.32 -18.15 12.97
CA ASP A 456 5.05 -17.89 13.67
C ASP A 456 3.85 -17.82 12.70
N LEU A 457 4.11 -17.55 11.41
CA LEU A 457 3.13 -17.49 10.33
C LEU A 457 2.81 -18.88 9.75
N THR A 458 3.48 -19.93 10.21
CA THR A 458 3.25 -21.29 9.74
C THR A 458 1.98 -21.89 10.36
N ASN A 459 1.37 -22.83 9.65
CA ASN A 459 0.19 -23.59 10.11
C ASN A 459 -1.05 -22.74 10.44
N LEU A 460 -1.12 -21.51 9.95
CA LEU A 460 -2.30 -20.66 10.03
C LEU A 460 -3.28 -20.96 8.89
N ASP A 461 -4.57 -20.99 9.20
CA ASP A 461 -5.62 -21.04 8.18
C ASP A 461 -6.01 -19.63 7.73
N ILE A 462 -5.06 -18.97 7.07
CA ILE A 462 -5.21 -17.58 6.61
C ILE A 462 -6.31 -17.43 5.55
N ALA A 463 -6.65 -18.50 4.84
CA ALA A 463 -7.72 -18.51 3.84
C ALA A 463 -9.12 -18.38 4.47
N ASN A 464 -9.30 -18.88 5.70
CA ASN A 464 -10.54 -18.75 6.47
C ASN A 464 -10.45 -17.71 7.60
N GLY A 465 -9.41 -16.86 7.60
CA GLY A 465 -9.27 -15.77 8.57
C GLY A 465 -8.82 -16.19 9.96
N GLN A 466 -8.18 -17.35 10.09
CA GLN A 466 -7.51 -17.74 11.33
C GLN A 466 -6.07 -17.22 11.31
N CYS A 467 -5.92 -15.93 11.60
CA CYS A 467 -4.67 -15.20 11.46
C CYS A 467 -3.90 -15.07 12.78
N TYR A 468 -4.29 -15.79 13.82
CA TYR A 468 -3.71 -15.64 15.15
C TYR A 468 -3.19 -16.96 15.69
N ASN A 469 -1.86 -17.05 15.81
CA ASN A 469 -1.19 -18.10 16.54
C ASN A 469 -1.22 -17.78 18.04
N THR A 470 -2.14 -18.41 18.78
CA THR A 470 -2.33 -18.18 20.23
C THR A 470 -1.11 -18.48 21.10
N SER A 471 -0.08 -19.15 20.56
CA SER A 471 1.19 -19.35 21.28
C SER A 471 2.06 -18.09 21.33
N ILE A 472 1.77 -17.07 20.52
CA ILE A 472 2.52 -15.82 20.42
C ILE A 472 1.81 -14.72 21.23
N PRO A 473 2.37 -14.27 22.36
CA PRO A 473 1.72 -13.27 23.22
C PRO A 473 1.51 -11.94 22.49
N GLN A 474 0.28 -11.41 22.56
CA GLN A 474 -0.10 -10.10 22.01
C GLN A 474 -0.24 -9.11 23.17
N ASN A 475 0.88 -8.58 23.64
CA ASN A 475 0.91 -7.63 24.76
C ASN A 475 0.54 -6.22 24.28
N LEU A 476 -0.71 -6.04 23.81
CA LEU A 476 -1.20 -4.76 23.31
C LEU A 476 -1.83 -3.92 24.44
N THR A 477 -1.45 -2.66 24.51
CA THR A 477 -1.99 -1.65 25.45
C THR A 477 -3.07 -0.78 24.79
N PHE A 478 -3.25 -0.92 23.47
CA PHE A 478 -4.08 -0.06 22.62
C PHE A 478 -3.73 1.42 22.76
N SER A 479 -2.43 1.68 22.93
CA SER A 479 -1.81 2.99 22.99
C SER A 479 -0.39 2.91 22.42
N TYR A 480 0.40 3.97 22.60
CA TYR A 480 1.82 3.95 22.24
C TYR A 480 2.60 2.93 23.08
N GLN A 481 3.43 2.13 22.40
CA GLN A 481 4.33 1.13 22.97
C GLN A 481 5.74 1.30 22.42
N GLY A 482 6.72 0.64 23.03
CA GLY A 482 8.11 0.73 22.58
C GLY A 482 8.77 2.06 22.92
N LEU A 483 8.23 2.80 23.91
CA LEU A 483 8.82 4.06 24.35
C LEU A 483 10.13 3.79 25.13
N PRO A 484 11.08 4.75 25.11
CA PRO A 484 12.31 4.65 25.89
C PRO A 484 12.06 4.32 27.37
N LEU A 485 12.92 3.46 27.93
CA LEU A 485 12.86 3.00 29.33
C LEU A 485 11.60 2.18 29.70
N GLY A 486 10.85 1.68 28.72
CA GLY A 486 9.65 0.87 28.94
C GLY A 486 8.45 1.67 29.46
N LEU A 487 8.46 2.99 29.24
CA LEU A 487 7.28 3.81 29.48
C LEU A 487 6.15 3.33 28.54
N GLY A 488 4.91 3.21 29.04
CA GLY A 488 3.78 2.75 28.21
C GLY A 488 3.70 1.23 27.93
N ASP A 489 4.67 0.44 28.41
CA ASP A 489 4.66 -1.03 28.29
C ASP A 489 3.75 -1.73 29.32
N GLU A 490 3.10 -0.99 30.23
CA GLU A 490 2.13 -1.53 31.18
C GLU A 490 0.84 -1.92 30.43
N PRO A 491 0.55 -3.22 30.23
CA PRO A 491 -0.67 -3.64 29.56
C PRO A 491 -1.85 -3.18 30.40
N THR A 492 -2.75 -2.42 29.81
CA THR A 492 -4.10 -2.31 30.36
C THR A 492 -4.71 -3.70 30.28
N ALA A 493 -4.83 -4.38 31.42
CA ALA A 493 -5.39 -5.72 31.48
C ALA A 493 -6.85 -5.69 31.01
N VAL A 494 -7.09 -5.88 29.72
CA VAL A 494 -8.42 -6.13 29.17
C VAL A 494 -8.53 -7.64 28.99
N ASN A 495 -9.01 -8.30 30.02
CA ASN A 495 -9.41 -9.70 29.97
C ASN A 495 -10.71 -9.80 29.14
N GLY A 496 -10.59 -9.62 27.82
CA GLY A 496 -11.68 -9.63 26.85
C GLY A 496 -11.87 -11.00 26.24
N SER A 497 -12.37 -11.97 27.02
CA SER A 497 -12.95 -13.19 26.45
C SER A 497 -14.22 -12.82 25.69
N ALA A 498 -14.11 -12.48 24.40
CA ALA A 498 -15.24 -12.18 23.53
C ALA A 498 -15.94 -13.47 23.05
N ASN A 499 -16.63 -14.15 23.96
CA ASN A 499 -17.75 -15.03 23.61
C ASN A 499 -19.04 -14.24 23.85
N HIS A 500 -19.52 -13.54 22.83
CA HIS A 500 -20.80 -12.84 22.90
C HIS A 500 -21.96 -13.83 22.68
N THR A 501 -22.56 -14.31 23.76
CA THR A 501 -24.01 -14.55 23.81
C THR A 501 -24.64 -13.46 24.65
N ALA A 502 -25.64 -12.80 24.07
CA ALA A 502 -26.39 -11.70 24.65
C ALA A 502 -27.09 -12.11 25.96
N GLU A 503 -27.03 -11.25 26.98
CA GLU A 503 -28.21 -10.75 27.67
C GLU A 503 -27.85 -9.64 28.68
N SER A 504 -28.75 -8.66 28.72
CA SER A 504 -28.74 -7.44 29.50
C SER A 504 -28.87 -7.64 31.00
N ALA A 505 -28.11 -6.89 31.81
CA ALA A 505 -28.59 -6.36 33.08
C ALA A 505 -27.76 -5.16 33.54
N ALA A 506 -28.44 -4.03 33.71
CA ALA A 506 -27.92 -2.84 34.36
C ALA A 506 -27.67 -3.09 35.85
N SER A 507 -26.59 -2.54 36.40
CA SER A 507 -26.57 -2.15 37.81
C SER A 507 -25.65 -0.94 38.04
N LEU A 508 -26.31 0.12 38.50
CA LEU A 508 -25.75 1.30 39.15
C LEU A 508 -24.99 0.86 40.41
N SER A 509 -23.78 1.36 40.64
CA SER A 509 -23.34 1.65 42.00
C SER A 509 -22.50 2.91 42.05
N MET A 510 -22.96 3.84 42.88
CA MET A 510 -22.29 5.08 43.25
C MET A 510 -21.35 4.84 44.43
N MET A 511 -20.40 5.78 44.56
CA MET A 511 -19.70 6.24 45.76
C MET A 511 -18.49 5.44 46.28
N GLY A 512 -17.37 6.16 46.33
CA GLY A 512 -16.19 5.80 47.12
C GLY A 512 -14.99 6.67 46.76
N GLY A 513 -15.03 7.97 47.09
CA GLY A 513 -13.87 8.84 46.95
C GLY A 513 -12.80 8.56 48.01
N THR A 514 -11.53 8.78 47.69
CA THR A 514 -10.58 9.59 48.49
C THR A 514 -9.19 9.67 47.85
N ASN A 515 -8.62 10.87 47.94
CA ASN A 515 -7.20 11.24 48.01
C ASN A 515 -6.31 11.14 46.77
N ARG A 516 -6.34 12.25 46.00
CA ARG A 516 -5.16 12.84 45.35
C ARG A 516 -4.23 13.43 46.40
N GLN A 517 -2.95 13.03 46.39
CA GLN A 517 -1.85 13.90 46.84
C GLN A 517 -0.99 14.23 45.62
N GLY A 518 -0.95 15.53 45.32
CA GLY A 518 -0.13 16.09 44.25
C GLY A 518 1.32 16.23 44.69
N LEU A 519 2.24 15.89 43.80
CA LEU A 519 3.64 16.26 43.89
C LEU A 519 3.81 17.57 43.12
N VAL A 520 4.07 18.66 43.84
CA VAL A 520 4.41 19.98 43.29
C VAL A 520 5.91 19.98 42.99
N PHE A 521 6.29 20.12 41.73
CA PHE A 521 7.67 20.47 41.35
C PHE A 521 7.73 21.96 41.01
N LEU A 522 8.44 22.72 41.86
CA LEU A 522 8.86 24.10 41.61
C LEU A 522 10.06 24.07 40.67
N ILE A 523 9.94 24.68 39.49
CA ILE A 523 11.08 24.99 38.62
C ILE A 523 11.48 26.44 38.86
N VAL A 524 12.70 26.63 39.38
CA VAL A 524 13.37 27.93 39.47
C VAL A 524 14.21 28.11 38.21
N LEU A 525 13.84 29.07 37.36
CA LEU A 525 14.68 29.56 36.26
C LEU A 525 15.78 30.46 36.82
N ALA A 526 17.04 30.09 36.59
CA ALA A 526 18.19 30.97 36.74
C ALA A 526 18.86 31.14 35.38
N THR A 527 18.71 32.33 34.80
CA THR A 527 19.47 32.82 33.66
C THR A 527 20.85 33.27 34.13
N VAL A 528 21.92 32.83 33.47
CA VAL A 528 23.25 33.43 33.61
C VAL A 528 23.73 33.85 32.23
N SER A 529 23.66 35.16 31.99
CA SER A 529 24.42 35.86 30.96
C SER A 529 25.84 36.08 31.46
N PHE A 530 26.85 35.83 30.62
CA PHE A 530 28.17 36.45 30.76
C PHE A 530 28.73 36.81 29.37
N MET A 531 28.75 38.11 29.08
CA MET A 531 29.70 38.75 28.17
C MET A 531 30.94 39.18 28.97
N ILE A 532 31.98 39.58 28.22
CA ILE A 532 33.27 40.25 28.55
C ILE A 532 34.41 39.30 28.15
N LEU A 533 35.31 39.61 27.20
CA LEU A 533 35.79 40.87 26.62
C LEU A 533 36.33 40.60 25.21
#